data_AF-A0A0N0YHT7-F1
#
_entry.id   AF-A0A0N0YHT7-F1
#
_cell.length_a   1.000
_cell.length_b   1.000
_cell.length_c   1.000
_cell.angle_alpha   90.00
_cell.angle_beta   90.00
_cell.angle_gamma   90.00
#
_symmetry.space_group_name_H-M   'P 1'
#
loop_
_entity.id
_entity.type
_entity.pdbx_description
1 polymer ?
#
loop_
_entity_poly.entity_id
_entity_poly.type
_entity_poly.pdbx_seq_one_letter_code
_entity_poly.pdbx_strand_id
1 'polypeptide(L)' 'KVPGGLTDISAAADGTVWGVNANHEIFRYIGDQDSTGHWKKISGGLSGISVGSRSNVWGINPDGAIYRFTN' A
#
# COMPACT_ATOMS: atom_id res chain seq x y z
N LYS A 1 16.19 2.36 7.93
CA LYS A 1 15.48 1.74 6.78
C LYS A 1 14.33 0.93 7.35
N VAL A 2 13.12 1.03 6.79
CA VAL A 2 12.01 0.13 7.13
C VAL A 2 12.22 -1.19 6.37
N PRO A 3 12.28 -2.36 7.04
CA PRO A 3 12.34 -3.66 6.38
C PRO A 3 11.17 -3.88 5.42
N GLY A 4 11.46 -4.48 4.27
CA GLY A 4 10.47 -4.75 3.22
C GLY A 4 11.08 -4.63 1.82
N GLY A 5 10.28 -4.97 0.81
CA GLY A 5 10.61 -4.81 -0.61
C GLY A 5 9.37 -4.36 -1.36
N LEU A 6 9.33 -3.09 -1.74
CA LEU A 6 8.24 -2.47 -2.50
C LEU A 6 8.82 -1.90 -3.80
N THR A 7 8.02 -1.97 -4.87
CA THR A 7 8.34 -1.38 -6.18
C THR A 7 7.67 -0.03 -6.37
N ASP A 8 6.57 0.23 -5.68
CA ASP A 8 5.89 1.53 -5.65
C ASP A 8 5.30 1.79 -4.25
N ILE A 9 5.28 3.06 -3.82
CA ILE A 9 4.88 3.49 -2.47
C ILE A 9 4.30 4.90 -2.52
N SER A 10 3.23 5.12 -1.75
CA SER A 10 2.60 6.44 -1.59
C SER A 10 2.33 6.73 -0.11
N ALA A 11 2.59 7.97 0.29
CA ALA A 11 2.35 8.48 1.64
C ALA A 11 1.43 9.71 1.58
N ALA A 12 0.39 9.71 2.41
CA ALA A 12 -0.54 10.83 2.54
C ALA A 12 -0.14 11.76 3.71
N ALA A 13 -0.69 12.98 3.70
CA ALA A 13 -0.48 13.98 4.74
C ALA A 13 -0.98 13.54 6.13
N ASP A 14 -1.93 12.60 6.21
CA ASP A 14 -2.44 12.02 7.45
C ASP A 14 -1.54 10.90 8.02
N GLY A 15 -0.37 10.66 7.40
CA GLY A 15 0.56 9.60 7.79
C GLY A 15 0.20 8.21 7.28
N THR A 16 -0.87 8.08 6.49
CA THR A 16 -1.21 6.81 5.85
C THR A 16 -0.18 6.48 4.77
N VAL A 17 0.42 5.29 4.85
CA VAL A 17 1.38 4.80 3.86
C VAL A 17 0.96 3.44 3.33
N TRP A 18 0.94 3.30 2.01
CA TRP A 18 0.72 2.02 1.33
C TRP A 18 1.77 1.82 0.25
N GLY A 19 2.00 0.58 -0.11
CA GLY A 19 2.87 0.23 -1.22
C GLY A 19 2.51 -1.11 -1.83
N VAL A 20 3.12 -1.37 -2.98
CA VAL A 20 3.02 -2.64 -3.70
C VAL A 20 4.41 -3.22 -3.94
N ASN A 21 4.53 -4.54 -3.98
CA ASN A 21 5.79 -5.22 -4.30
C ASN A 21 5.81 -5.78 -5.73
N ALA A 22 6.95 -6.38 -6.11
CA ALA A 22 7.15 -6.96 -7.43
C ALA A 22 6.21 -8.13 -7.76
N ASN A 23 5.58 -8.74 -6.74
CA ASN A 23 4.56 -9.79 -6.91
C ASN A 23 3.14 -9.22 -6.98
N HIS A 24 3.01 -7.90 -7.13
CA HIS A 24 1.75 -7.15 -7.11
C HIS A 24 0.98 -7.20 -5.79
N GLU A 25 1.62 -7.64 -4.69
CA GLU A 25 0.99 -7.71 -3.38
C GLU A 25 0.90 -6.31 -2.76
N ILE A 26 -0.23 -6.03 -2.10
CA ILE A 26 -0.54 -4.72 -1.50
C ILE A 26 -0.22 -4.74 -0.01
N PHE A 27 0.46 -3.71 0.49
CA PHE A 27 0.80 -3.57 1.89
C PHE A 27 0.43 -2.19 2.43
N ARG A 28 -0.17 -2.16 3.62
CA ARG A 28 -0.38 -0.94 4.40
C ARG A 28 0.62 -0.88 5.55
N TYR A 29 1.29 0.24 5.71
CA TYR A 29 2.19 0.46 6.84
C TYR A 29 1.39 0.52 8.15
N ILE A 30 1.88 -0.17 9.18
CA ILE A 30 1.24 -0.22 10.51
C ILE A 30 2.12 0.34 11.64
N GLY A 31 3.28 0.90 11.30
CA GLY A 31 4.19 1.54 12.25
C GLY A 31 5.38 0.66 12.65
N ASP A 32 6.35 1.28 13.33
CA ASP A 32 7.57 0.63 13.83
C ASP A 32 7.45 0.14 15.29
N GLN A 33 6.28 0.32 15.89
CA GLN A 33 6.07 0.07 17.32
C GLN A 33 5.71 -1.38 17.65
N ASP A 34 5.37 -2.19 16.64
CA ASP A 34 4.89 -3.56 16.83
C ASP A 34 5.93 -4.58 16.36
N SER A 35 6.23 -5.57 17.21
CA SER A 35 7.13 -6.69 16.90
C SER A 35 6.54 -7.65 15.86
N THR A 36 5.24 -7.50 15.53
CA THR A 36 4.56 -8.31 14.51
C THR A 36 4.88 -7.89 13.07
N GLY A 37 5.56 -6.76 12.87
CA GLY A 37 6.06 -6.29 11.57
C GLY A 37 5.56 -4.91 11.17
N HIS A 38 6.23 -4.32 10.18
CA HIS A 38 5.98 -2.92 9.76
C HIS A 38 4.81 -2.78 8.76
N TRP A 39 4.39 -3.89 8.15
CA TRP A 39 3.48 -3.91 7.02
C TRP A 39 2.38 -4.94 7.22
N LYS A 40 1.14 -4.54 6.98
CA LYS A 40 -0.02 -5.43 6.89
C LYS A 40 -0.37 -5.69 5.44
N LYS A 41 -0.38 -6.94 5.02
CA LYS A 41 -0.85 -7.34 3.68
C LYS A 41 -2.35 -7.10 3.54
N ILE A 42 -2.75 -6.54 2.40
CA ILE A 42 -4.14 -6.28 2.00
C ILE A 42 -4.46 -7.19 0.81
N SER A 43 -5.67 -7.76 0.79
CA SER A 43 -6.10 -8.63 -0.30
C SER A 43 -6.28 -7.86 -1.60
N GLY A 44 -5.91 -8.49 -2.72
CA GLY A 44 -5.94 -7.89 -4.05
C GLY A 44 -4.56 -7.90 -4.69
N GLY A 45 -4.45 -7.28 -5.87
CA GLY A 45 -3.19 -7.12 -6.58
C GLY A 45 -3.15 -5.81 -7.37
N LEU A 46 -2.08 -5.04 -7.16
CA LEU A 46 -1.86 -3.75 -7.81
C LEU A 46 -0.41 -3.62 -8.32
N SER A 47 -0.23 -2.89 -9.41
CA SER A 47 1.08 -2.54 -9.99
C SER A 47 1.47 -1.09 -9.69
N GLY A 48 0.51 -0.22 -9.35
CA GLY A 48 0.75 1.16 -8.92
C GLY A 48 -0.28 1.64 -7.90
N ILE A 49 0.11 2.56 -7.02
CA ILE A 49 -0.73 3.00 -5.90
C ILE A 49 -0.60 4.50 -5.60
N SER A 50 -1.71 5.13 -5.24
CA SER A 50 -1.76 6.53 -4.79
C SER A 50 -2.68 6.66 -3.58
N VAL A 51 -2.17 7.29 -2.52
CA VAL A 51 -2.84 7.44 -1.23
C VAL A 51 -3.07 8.93 -0.97
N GLY A 52 -4.33 9.34 -0.87
CA GLY A 52 -4.73 10.69 -0.45
C GLY A 52 -5.07 10.78 1.03
N SER A 53 -5.61 9.71 1.61
CA SER A 53 -5.89 9.56 3.05
C SER A 53 -6.16 8.09 3.39
N ARG A 54 -6.40 7.79 4.67
CA ARG A 54 -6.85 6.47 5.13
C ARG A 54 -8.10 5.93 4.40
N SER A 55 -9.00 6.80 3.94
CA SER A 55 -10.26 6.44 3.27
C SER A 55 -10.24 6.76 1.76
N ASN A 56 -9.12 7.23 1.23
CA ASN A 56 -8.96 7.58 -0.17
C ASN A 56 -7.66 6.99 -0.71
N VAL A 57 -7.72 5.74 -1.17
CA VAL A 57 -6.61 5.04 -1.80
C VAL A 57 -7.06 4.53 -3.17
N TRP A 58 -6.25 4.82 -4.18
CA TRP A 58 -6.45 4.43 -5.55
C TRP A 58 -5.27 3.60 -6.03
N GLY A 59 -5.50 2.75 -7.01
CA GLY A 59 -4.43 2.03 -7.67
C GLY A 59 -4.86 1.43 -8.98
N ILE A 60 -3.87 0.93 -9.72
CA ILE A 60 -4.07 0.18 -10.95
C ILE A 60 -3.51 -1.23 -10.78
N ASN A 61 -4.16 -2.22 -11.38
CA ASN A 61 -3.61 -3.57 -11.47
C ASN A 61 -2.69 -3.70 -12.70
N PRO A 62 -2.00 -4.85 -12.88
CA PRO A 62 -1.15 -5.10 -14.04
C PRO A 62 -1.88 -4.96 -15.40
N ASP A 63 -3.18 -5.22 -15.45
CA ASP A 63 -4.01 -5.08 -16.66
C ASP A 63 -4.48 -3.63 -16.91
N GLY A 64 -4.09 -2.68 -16.05
CA GLY A 64 -4.51 -1.28 -16.13
C GLY A 64 -5.92 -1.00 -15.61
N ALA A 65 -6.61 -1.99 -15.03
CA ALA A 65 -7.89 -1.78 -14.38
C ALA A 65 -7.71 -0.93 -13.11
N ILE A 66 -8.62 0.04 -12.93
CA ILE A 66 -8.55 1.04 -11.86
C ILE A 66 -9.39 0.56 -10.68
N TYR A 67 -8.80 0.63 -9.49
CA TYR A 67 -9.45 0.28 -8.23
C TYR A 67 -9.39 1.43 -7.24
N ARG A 68 -10.44 1.54 -6.45
CA ARG A 68 -10.50 2.44 -5.29
C ARG A 68 -10.79 1.60 -4.05
N PHE A 69 -9.96 1.76 -3.03
CA PHE A 69 -10.22 1.18 -1.72
C PHE A 69 -11.29 2.02 -1.00
N THR A 70 -12.40 1.39 -0.67
CA THR A 70 -13.43 1.96 0.21
C THR A 70 -13.47 1.13 1.49
N ASN A 71 -13.36 1.82 2.63
CA ASN A 71 -13.41 1.19 3.95
C ASN A 71 -14.84 0.90 4.39
#